data_AF-A0A960VRB8-F1
#
_entry.id   AF-A0A960VRB8-F1
#
_cell.length_a   1.000
_cell.length_b   1.000
_cell.length_c   1.000
_cell.angle_alpha   90.00
_cell.angle_beta   90.00
_cell.angle_gamma   90.00
#
_symmetry.space_group_name_H-M   'P 1'
#
loop_
_entity.id
_entity.type
_entity.pdbx_description
1 polymer ?
#
loop_
_entity_poly.entity_id
_entity_poly.type
_entity_poly.pdbx_seq_one_letter_code
_entity_poly.pdbx_strand_id
1 'polypeptide(L)'
;MTTDNAQPVGDGFMVERDFDATPELVWKVHTELEHLKQWWGPAGFSWIGGTLDLRPGGMFHYGMSNPGGFEMWGRFVFRTIQPITRLEYVVSFSDAEGGITRAPFNELWPLEVLSDNTFTPLGNGTRLTMRGRPVNASPQEEAAYAGFHDNMRKGFTSTLDALEQYLASQQES
;
A
#
# COMPACT_ATOMS: atom_id res chain seq x y z
N MET A 1 6.75 -35.99 1.52
CA MET A 1 5.99 -35.24 0.50
C MET A 1 4.77 -34.71 1.22
N THR A 2 4.52 -33.43 1.47
CA THR A 2 4.88 -32.11 0.93
C THR A 2 4.89 -31.18 2.17
N THR A 3 5.68 -30.13 2.29
CA THR A 3 5.74 -28.97 1.40
C THR A 3 7.11 -28.32 1.45
N ASP A 4 7.45 -27.79 0.28
CA ASP A 4 8.68 -27.13 -0.11
C ASP A 4 8.98 -25.90 0.75
N ASN A 5 10.22 -25.85 1.24
CA ASN A 5 10.81 -24.72 1.92
C ASN A 5 11.31 -23.75 0.85
N ALA A 6 10.55 -22.72 0.55
CA ALA A 6 11.06 -21.53 -0.12
C ALA A 6 11.00 -20.36 0.87
N GLN A 7 12.04 -20.23 1.70
CA GLN A 7 12.35 -18.92 2.29
C GLN A 7 12.83 -18.03 1.13
N PRO A 8 12.18 -16.88 0.84
CA PRO A 8 12.61 -16.04 -0.27
C PRO A 8 13.91 -15.33 0.09
N VAL A 9 14.75 -15.17 -0.92
CA VAL A 9 16.05 -14.48 -0.89
C VAL A 9 15.85 -13.00 -0.53
N GLY A 10 16.51 -12.53 0.54
CA GLY A 10 16.68 -11.12 0.92
C GLY A 10 15.43 -10.46 1.51
N ASP A 11 15.37 -10.38 2.84
CA ASP A 11 14.19 -9.97 3.62
C ASP A 11 13.58 -8.64 3.16
N GLY A 12 12.58 -8.72 2.28
CA GLY A 12 11.74 -7.56 1.94
C GLY A 12 11.07 -6.97 3.18
N PHE A 13 10.48 -5.80 3.02
CA PHE A 13 9.69 -5.19 4.08
C PHE A 13 8.44 -6.05 4.35
N MET A 14 8.06 -6.23 5.62
CA MET A 14 6.79 -6.87 5.99
C MET A 14 6.16 -6.14 7.17
N VAL A 15 4.84 -5.95 7.11
CA VAL A 15 4.02 -5.54 8.25
C VAL A 15 2.75 -6.38 8.29
N GLU A 16 2.28 -6.68 9.49
CA GLU A 16 1.04 -7.41 9.73
C GLU A 16 0.16 -6.63 10.71
N ARG A 17 -1.15 -6.63 10.47
CA ARG A 17 -2.16 -6.03 11.36
C ARG A 17 -3.44 -6.84 11.31
N ASP A 18 -4.03 -7.06 12.47
CA ASP A 18 -5.34 -7.67 12.61
C ASP A 18 -6.38 -6.57 12.73
N PHE A 19 -7.48 -6.72 12.01
CA PHE A 19 -8.63 -5.83 12.04
C PHE A 19 -9.87 -6.58 12.50
N ASP A 20 -10.66 -5.97 13.37
CA ASP A 20 -11.99 -6.43 13.75
C ASP A 20 -13.01 -6.03 12.68
N ALA A 21 -12.85 -6.62 11.49
CA ALA A 21 -13.67 -6.39 10.31
C ALA A 21 -13.64 -7.63 9.41
N THR A 22 -14.73 -7.88 8.68
CA THR A 22 -14.81 -9.03 7.77
C THR A 22 -13.84 -8.88 6.59
N PRO A 23 -13.34 -9.99 6.01
CA PRO A 23 -12.48 -9.95 4.84
C PRO A 23 -13.10 -9.19 3.67
N GLU A 24 -14.42 -9.26 3.51
CA GLU A 24 -15.18 -8.53 2.50
C GLU A 24 -15.08 -7.02 2.71
N LEU A 25 -15.25 -6.54 3.95
CA LEU A 25 -15.14 -5.11 4.25
C LEU A 25 -13.70 -4.62 4.08
N VAL A 26 -12.72 -5.36 4.58
CA VAL A 26 -11.31 -5.01 4.40
C VAL A 26 -10.95 -4.96 2.91
N TRP A 27 -11.40 -5.94 2.11
CA TRP A 27 -11.23 -5.93 0.66
C TRP A 27 -11.88 -4.70 0.02
N LYS A 28 -13.13 -4.42 0.37
CA LYS A 28 -13.92 -3.29 -0.16
C LYS A 28 -13.20 -1.97 0.05
N VAL A 29 -12.70 -1.71 1.26
CA VAL A 29 -12.03 -0.43 1.56
C VAL A 29 -10.66 -0.26 0.89
N HIS A 30 -10.06 -1.35 0.41
CA HIS A 30 -8.83 -1.34 -0.38
C HIS A 30 -9.06 -1.23 -1.89
N THR A 31 -10.28 -1.47 -2.37
CA THR A 31 -10.56 -1.67 -3.80
C THR A 31 -11.62 -0.75 -4.37
N GLU A 32 -12.22 0.11 -3.55
CA GLU A 32 -13.12 1.16 -4.00
C GLU A 32 -12.56 2.54 -3.68
N LEU A 33 -12.61 3.44 -4.67
CA LEU A 33 -12.00 4.76 -4.59
C LEU A 33 -12.59 5.61 -3.45
N GLU A 34 -13.91 5.54 -3.23
CA GLU A 34 -14.57 6.32 -2.18
C GLU A 34 -14.11 5.93 -0.77
N HIS A 35 -13.73 4.67 -0.58
CA HIS A 35 -13.16 4.19 0.67
C HIS A 35 -11.67 4.52 0.80
N LEU A 36 -10.87 4.33 -0.25
CA LEU A 36 -9.44 4.66 -0.25
C LEU A 36 -9.17 6.12 0.14
N LYS A 37 -10.04 7.05 -0.30
CA LYS A 37 -9.98 8.48 0.06
C LYS A 37 -10.02 8.77 1.57
N GLN A 38 -10.54 7.85 2.37
CA GLN A 38 -10.79 8.10 3.80
C GLN A 38 -9.61 7.72 4.70
N TRP A 39 -8.78 6.77 4.27
CA TRP A 39 -7.73 6.21 5.13
C TRP A 39 -6.37 6.11 4.45
N TRP A 40 -6.32 6.01 3.12
CA TRP A 40 -5.05 5.91 2.40
C TRP A 40 -4.38 7.28 2.37
N GLY A 41 -3.12 7.33 2.76
CA GLY A 41 -2.28 8.52 2.73
C GLY A 41 -1.53 8.77 4.04
N PRO A 42 -0.46 9.58 4.01
CA PRO A 42 0.21 10.03 5.22
C PRO A 42 -0.71 10.94 6.05
N ALA A 43 -0.61 10.83 7.38
CA ALA A 43 -1.37 11.70 8.29
C ALA A 43 -1.09 13.19 8.00
N GLY A 44 -2.15 14.00 8.05
CA GLY A 44 -2.07 15.45 7.81
C GLY A 44 -2.11 15.87 6.34
N PHE A 45 -2.21 14.93 5.40
CA PHE A 45 -2.48 15.23 3.99
C PHE A 45 -3.97 15.10 3.67
N SER A 46 -4.44 15.93 2.75
CA SER A 46 -5.79 15.89 2.20
C SER A 46 -5.75 15.41 0.75
N TRP A 47 -6.74 14.62 0.36
CA TRP A 47 -6.93 14.18 -1.01
C TRP A 47 -7.29 15.34 -1.92
N ILE A 48 -6.58 15.48 -3.05
CA ILE A 48 -6.89 16.49 -4.08
C ILE A 48 -7.49 15.87 -5.34
N GLY A 49 -7.33 14.56 -5.54
CA GLY A 49 -7.97 13.85 -6.64
C GLY A 49 -7.42 12.43 -6.81
N GLY A 50 -8.11 11.63 -7.61
CA GLY A 50 -7.61 10.33 -8.03
C GLY A 50 -8.61 9.54 -8.85
N THR A 51 -8.08 8.55 -9.58
CA THR A 51 -8.84 7.62 -10.42
C THR A 51 -8.42 6.19 -10.10
N LEU A 52 -9.35 5.26 -10.22
CA LEU A 52 -9.11 3.84 -9.96
C LEU A 52 -9.64 2.98 -11.10
N ASP A 53 -8.74 2.28 -11.79
CA ASP A 53 -9.04 1.21 -12.75
C ASP A 53 -8.63 -0.14 -12.15
N LEU A 54 -9.54 -0.77 -11.41
CA LEU A 54 -9.27 -2.01 -10.66
C LEU A 54 -9.36 -3.25 -11.57
N ARG A 55 -8.29 -3.49 -12.33
CA ARG A 55 -8.07 -4.71 -13.12
C ARG A 55 -6.58 -4.98 -13.26
N PRO A 56 -6.13 -6.20 -13.57
CA PRO A 56 -4.73 -6.43 -13.90
C PRO A 56 -4.24 -5.49 -15.02
N GLY A 57 -3.13 -4.79 -14.77
CA GLY A 57 -2.58 -3.74 -15.62
C GLY A 57 -3.31 -2.39 -15.54
N GLY A 58 -4.42 -2.31 -14.82
CA GLY A 58 -5.10 -1.07 -14.48
C GLY A 58 -4.33 -0.26 -13.43
N MET A 59 -4.68 1.01 -13.32
CA MET A 59 -3.95 1.98 -12.50
C MET A 59 -4.86 2.62 -11.46
N PHE A 60 -4.33 2.74 -10.24
CA PHE A 60 -4.78 3.70 -9.26
C PHE A 60 -3.81 4.88 -9.29
N HIS A 61 -4.29 6.09 -9.49
CA HIS A 61 -3.46 7.29 -9.47
C HIS A 61 -4.13 8.33 -8.58
N TYR A 62 -3.36 8.94 -7.69
CA TYR A 62 -3.89 9.83 -6.67
C TYR A 62 -2.93 10.96 -6.36
N GLY A 63 -3.51 12.09 -5.97
CA GLY A 63 -2.81 13.26 -5.49
C GLY A 63 -3.26 13.62 -4.08
N MET A 64 -2.33 14.10 -3.29
CA MET A 64 -2.55 14.59 -1.93
C MET A 64 -1.80 15.89 -1.71
N SER A 65 -2.35 16.78 -0.89
CA SER A 65 -1.68 18.02 -0.48
C SER A 65 -1.64 18.18 1.03
N ASN A 66 -0.59 18.76 1.56
CA ASN A 66 -0.56 19.20 2.97
C ASN A 66 -1.08 20.65 3.11
N PRO A 67 -1.35 21.14 4.34
CA PRO A 67 -1.79 22.52 4.58
C PRO A 67 -0.80 23.61 4.13
N GLY A 68 0.47 23.24 3.92
CA GLY A 68 1.51 24.12 3.39
C GLY A 68 1.52 24.24 1.85
N GLY A 69 0.59 23.57 1.16
CA GLY A 69 0.48 23.60 -0.30
C GLY A 69 1.47 22.68 -1.02
N PHE A 70 2.20 21.82 -0.31
CA PHE A 70 3.02 20.80 -0.94
C PHE A 70 2.15 19.64 -1.42
N GLU A 71 2.22 19.35 -2.71
CA GLU A 71 1.54 18.23 -3.35
C GLU A 71 2.46 17.01 -3.49
N MET A 72 1.86 15.84 -3.30
CA MET A 72 2.49 14.54 -3.53
C MET A 72 1.55 13.69 -4.37
N TRP A 73 2.11 13.09 -5.41
CA TRP A 73 1.38 12.21 -6.31
C TRP A 73 1.97 10.81 -6.26
N GLY A 74 1.09 9.81 -6.35
CA GLY A 74 1.45 8.41 -6.32
C GLY A 74 0.56 7.58 -7.24
N ARG A 75 1.08 6.44 -7.67
CA ARG A 75 0.34 5.50 -8.50
C ARG A 75 0.60 4.05 -8.14
N PHE A 76 -0.42 3.20 -8.29
CA PHE A 76 -0.32 1.75 -8.26
C PHE A 76 -0.65 1.19 -9.64
N VAL A 77 0.16 0.24 -10.11
CA VAL A 77 -0.19 -0.60 -11.26
C VAL A 77 -0.53 -2.00 -10.75
N PHE A 78 -1.78 -2.40 -10.86
CA PHE A 78 -2.25 -3.69 -10.35
C PHE A 78 -1.67 -4.85 -11.15
N ARG A 79 -1.21 -5.89 -10.44
CA ARG A 79 -0.65 -7.11 -11.04
C ARG A 79 -1.58 -8.29 -10.80
N THR A 80 -1.87 -8.59 -9.54
CA THR A 80 -2.73 -9.71 -9.14
C THR A 80 -3.92 -9.17 -8.36
N ILE A 81 -5.12 -9.59 -8.73
CA ILE A 81 -6.36 -9.25 -8.03
C ILE A 81 -7.10 -10.56 -7.80
N GLN A 82 -7.06 -11.03 -6.55
CA GLN A 82 -7.83 -12.18 -6.09
C GLN A 82 -8.80 -11.68 -5.02
N PRO A 83 -10.09 -11.55 -5.35
CA PRO A 83 -11.07 -10.98 -4.44
C PRO A 83 -10.99 -11.58 -3.04
N ILE A 84 -10.98 -10.70 -2.04
CA ILE A 84 -11.04 -11.01 -0.62
C ILE A 84 -9.78 -11.70 -0.07
N THR A 85 -8.84 -12.12 -0.91
CA THR A 85 -7.68 -12.92 -0.45
C THR A 85 -6.33 -12.28 -0.75
N ARG A 86 -6.16 -11.63 -1.90
CA ARG A 86 -4.87 -11.06 -2.31
C ARG A 86 -4.98 -9.90 -3.29
N LEU A 87 -4.23 -8.83 -3.03
CA LEU A 87 -4.07 -7.68 -3.91
C LEU A 87 -2.58 -7.37 -4.06
N GLU A 88 -2.07 -7.44 -5.29
CA GLU A 88 -0.67 -7.19 -5.60
C GLU A 88 -0.56 -6.06 -6.62
N TYR A 89 0.32 -5.11 -6.37
CA TYR A 89 0.51 -3.93 -7.22
C TYR A 89 1.92 -3.36 -7.09
N VAL A 90 2.37 -2.66 -8.14
CA VAL A 90 3.61 -1.89 -8.11
C VAL A 90 3.30 -0.45 -7.72
N VAL A 91 3.93 0.03 -6.66
CA VAL A 91 3.83 1.41 -6.17
C VAL A 91 4.98 2.25 -6.72
N SER A 92 4.65 3.45 -7.20
CA SER A 92 5.61 4.49 -7.62
C SER A 92 5.15 5.87 -7.16
N PHE A 93 6.11 6.76 -6.89
CA PHE A 93 5.84 8.20 -6.92
C PHE A 93 5.56 8.63 -8.35
N SER A 94 4.70 9.63 -8.52
CA SER A 94 4.38 10.16 -9.84
C SER A 94 4.33 11.68 -9.87
N ASP A 95 4.14 12.24 -11.05
CA ASP A 95 3.62 13.59 -11.26
C ASP A 95 2.07 13.59 -11.32
N ALA A 96 1.48 14.75 -11.59
CA ALA A 96 0.04 14.96 -11.70
C ALA A 96 -0.54 14.33 -12.99
N GLU A 97 0.30 14.00 -13.95
CA GLU A 97 -0.03 13.35 -15.22
C GLU A 97 0.14 11.81 -15.14
N GLY A 98 0.67 11.29 -14.03
CA GLY A 98 0.87 9.86 -13.77
C GLY A 98 2.21 9.31 -14.26
N GLY A 99 3.15 10.14 -14.70
CA GLY A 99 4.53 9.76 -15.02
C GLY A 99 5.33 9.42 -13.76
N ILE A 100 6.19 8.39 -13.79
CA ILE A 100 7.01 8.01 -12.63
C ILE A 100 8.01 9.12 -12.31
N THR A 101 8.10 9.48 -11.03
CA THR A 101 9.09 10.44 -10.51
C THR A 101 9.91 9.82 -9.38
N ARG A 102 11.02 10.49 -9.01
CA ARG A 102 11.83 10.12 -7.85
C ARG A 102 11.10 10.53 -6.57
N ALA A 103 11.30 9.76 -5.49
CA ALA A 103 10.75 10.12 -4.19
C ALA A 103 11.32 11.48 -3.73
N PRO A 104 10.49 12.40 -3.22
CA PRO A 104 10.94 13.75 -2.87
C PRO A 104 11.86 13.78 -1.63
N PHE A 105 11.95 12.68 -0.89
CA PHE A 105 12.73 12.58 0.35
C PHE A 105 14.04 11.78 0.20
N ASN A 106 14.24 11.06 -0.91
CA ASN A 106 15.46 10.28 -1.13
C ASN A 106 15.64 9.91 -2.61
N GLU A 107 16.76 10.33 -3.21
CA GLU A 107 17.08 10.07 -4.64
C GLU A 107 17.34 8.58 -4.93
N LEU A 108 17.80 7.82 -3.93
CA LEU A 108 18.04 6.39 -4.00
C LEU A 108 16.83 5.56 -3.59
N TRP A 109 15.67 6.16 -3.31
CA TRP A 109 14.44 5.39 -3.15
C TRP A 109 14.11 4.66 -4.47
N PRO A 110 13.77 3.36 -4.44
CA PRO A 110 13.40 2.63 -5.64
C PRO A 110 12.23 3.29 -6.39
N LEU A 111 12.33 3.38 -7.71
CA LEU A 111 11.25 3.90 -8.55
C LEU A 111 9.97 3.04 -8.48
N GLU A 112 10.16 1.75 -8.26
CA GLU A 112 9.09 0.76 -8.24
C GLU A 112 9.27 -0.17 -7.04
N VAL A 113 8.22 -0.27 -6.22
CA VAL A 113 8.14 -1.21 -5.09
C VAL A 113 6.94 -2.10 -5.32
N LEU A 114 7.15 -3.42 -5.42
CA LEU A 114 6.07 -4.38 -5.43
C LEU A 114 5.49 -4.49 -4.03
N SER A 115 4.19 -4.25 -3.89
CA SER A 115 3.39 -4.53 -2.70
C SER A 115 2.55 -5.78 -2.96
N ASP A 116 2.65 -6.74 -2.06
CA ASP A 116 1.81 -7.95 -2.02
C ASP A 116 1.04 -7.98 -0.70
N ASN A 117 -0.27 -7.76 -0.80
CA ASN A 117 -1.17 -7.68 0.34
C ASN A 117 -2.05 -8.92 0.36
N THR A 118 -2.01 -9.68 1.46
CA THR A 118 -2.89 -10.84 1.68
C THR A 118 -3.86 -10.58 2.81
N PHE A 119 -5.12 -10.96 2.61
CA PHE A 119 -6.20 -10.82 3.58
C PHE A 119 -6.59 -12.22 4.06
N THR A 120 -6.31 -12.52 5.33
CA THR A 120 -6.55 -13.84 5.92
C THR A 120 -7.68 -13.73 6.95
N PRO A 121 -8.79 -14.48 6.79
CA PRO A 121 -9.85 -14.49 7.80
C PRO A 121 -9.33 -15.00 9.15
N LEU A 122 -9.74 -14.34 10.23
CA LEU A 122 -9.40 -14.67 11.61
C LEU A 122 -10.68 -14.77 12.46
N GLY A 123 -11.38 -15.90 12.50
CA GLY A 123 -12.58 -16.04 13.35
C GLY A 123 -13.63 -14.93 13.10
N ASN A 124 -13.60 -13.85 13.90
CA ASN A 124 -14.42 -12.65 13.78
C ASN A 124 -13.76 -11.44 13.08
N GLY A 125 -12.53 -11.54 12.57
CA GLY A 125 -11.80 -10.44 11.95
C GLY A 125 -10.96 -10.87 10.74
N THR A 126 -9.99 -10.05 10.37
CA THR A 126 -9.11 -10.26 9.20
C THR A 126 -7.68 -9.82 9.52
N ARG A 127 -6.70 -10.67 9.21
CA ARG A 127 -5.29 -10.30 9.16
C ARG A 127 -4.92 -9.76 7.80
N LEU A 128 -4.42 -8.53 7.75
CA LEU A 128 -3.71 -7.98 6.61
C LEU A 128 -2.22 -8.23 6.80
N THR A 129 -1.60 -8.94 5.87
CA THR A 129 -0.13 -9.00 5.74
C THR A 129 0.27 -8.26 4.48
N MET A 130 1.10 -7.22 4.62
CA MET A 130 1.67 -6.47 3.50
C MET A 130 3.16 -6.79 3.38
N ARG A 131 3.59 -7.19 2.18
CA ARG A 131 4.99 -7.43 1.85
C ARG A 131 5.44 -6.48 0.77
N GLY A 132 6.57 -5.82 0.99
CA GLY A 132 7.16 -4.85 0.09
C GLY A 132 8.53 -5.30 -0.39
N ARG A 133 8.82 -5.15 -1.67
CA ARG A 133 10.18 -5.30 -2.19
C ARG A 133 10.44 -4.38 -3.38
N PRO A 134 11.64 -3.82 -3.53
CA PRO A 134 12.02 -3.13 -4.75
C PRO A 134 11.89 -4.04 -5.97
N VAL A 135 11.52 -3.47 -7.12
CA VAL A 135 11.61 -4.14 -8.42
C VAL A 135 12.34 -3.24 -9.40
N ASN A 136 13.10 -3.85 -10.33
CA ASN A 136 13.92 -3.11 -11.29
C ASN A 136 14.90 -2.12 -10.63
N ALA A 137 15.35 -2.41 -9.41
CA ALA A 137 16.17 -1.53 -8.59
C ALA A 137 17.66 -1.85 -8.70
N SER A 138 18.51 -0.83 -8.54
CA SER A 138 19.95 -1.04 -8.39
C SER A 138 20.31 -1.57 -7.00
N PRO A 139 21.51 -2.15 -6.80
CA PRO A 139 21.97 -2.53 -5.46
C PRO A 139 22.00 -1.37 -4.46
N GLN A 140 22.23 -0.13 -4.92
CA GLN A 140 22.16 1.04 -4.03
C GLN A 140 20.72 1.38 -3.63
N GLU A 141 19.77 1.24 -4.55
CA GLU A 141 18.35 1.48 -4.28
C GLU A 141 17.77 0.39 -3.36
N GLU A 142 18.19 -0.87 -3.53
CA GLU A 142 17.85 -1.96 -2.61
C GLU A 142 18.40 -1.73 -1.20
N ALA A 143 19.67 -1.31 -1.09
CA ALA A 143 20.28 -0.97 0.19
C ALA A 143 19.61 0.23 0.86
N ALA A 144 19.24 1.26 0.08
CA ALA A 144 18.49 2.40 0.58
C ALA A 144 17.12 1.97 1.09
N TYR A 145 16.38 1.16 0.32
CA TYR A 145 15.08 0.62 0.75
C TYR A 145 15.17 -0.16 2.07
N ALA A 146 16.15 -1.06 2.19
CA ALA A 146 16.39 -1.83 3.41
C ALA A 146 16.69 -0.91 4.61
N GLY A 147 17.50 0.14 4.40
CA GLY A 147 17.80 1.14 5.42
C GLY A 147 16.58 1.97 5.88
N PHE A 148 15.51 2.00 5.10
CA PHE A 148 14.27 2.72 5.43
C PHE A 148 13.22 1.85 6.13
N HIS A 149 13.45 0.55 6.35
CA HIS A 149 12.45 -0.35 6.92
C HIS A 149 11.86 0.17 8.25
N ASP A 150 12.67 0.72 9.15
CA ASP A 150 12.17 1.28 10.43
C ASP A 150 11.23 2.47 10.22
N ASN A 151 11.56 3.35 9.27
CA ASN A 151 10.74 4.51 8.91
C ASN A 151 9.45 4.06 8.23
N MET A 152 9.54 3.06 7.35
CA MET A 152 8.38 2.45 6.71
C MET A 152 7.45 1.82 7.75
N ARG A 153 7.96 1.06 8.73
CA ARG A 153 7.12 0.48 9.79
C ARG A 153 6.34 1.57 10.52
N LYS A 154 7.00 2.67 10.91
CA LYS A 154 6.34 3.81 11.56
C LYS A 154 5.27 4.46 10.66
N GLY A 155 5.57 4.67 9.39
CA GLY A 155 4.62 5.23 8.42
C GLY A 155 3.40 4.34 8.21
N PHE A 156 3.62 3.03 8.07
CA PHE A 156 2.55 2.05 7.97
C PHE A 156 1.75 1.93 9.25
N THR A 157 2.35 2.02 10.46
CA THR A 157 1.58 2.07 11.71
C THR A 157 0.54 3.17 11.67
N SER A 158 0.93 4.41 11.35
CA SER A 158 -0.04 5.53 11.28
C SER A 158 -1.10 5.33 10.20
N THR A 159 -0.75 4.74 9.06
CA THR A 159 -1.69 4.48 7.95
C THR A 159 -2.69 3.38 8.35
N LEU A 160 -2.22 2.33 9.02
CA LEU A 160 -3.05 1.21 9.47
C LEU A 160 -3.92 1.58 10.67
N ASP A 161 -3.48 2.50 11.53
CA ASP A 161 -4.31 3.07 12.60
C ASP A 161 -5.48 3.88 12.00
N ALA A 162 -5.24 4.64 10.92
CA ALA A 162 -6.31 5.34 10.20
C ALA A 162 -7.31 4.36 9.54
N LEU A 163 -6.79 3.28 8.95
CA LEU A 163 -7.62 2.20 8.41
C LEU A 163 -8.48 1.53 9.49
N GLU A 164 -7.93 1.25 10.67
CA GLU A 164 -8.66 0.66 11.79
C GLU A 164 -9.83 1.55 12.23
N GLN A 165 -9.58 2.84 12.42
CA GLN A 165 -10.62 3.81 12.75
C GLN A 165 -11.69 3.89 11.67
N TYR A 166 -11.28 3.86 10.40
CA TYR A 166 -12.22 3.89 9.28
C TYR A 166 -13.08 2.64 9.22
N LEU A 167 -12.50 1.45 9.38
CA LEU A 167 -13.22 0.18 9.42
C LEU A 167 -14.26 0.13 10.55
N ALA A 168 -13.94 0.66 11.74
CA ALA A 168 -14.91 0.78 12.83
C ALA A 168 -16.12 1.65 12.42
N SER A 169 -15.88 2.81 11.79
CA SER A 169 -16.95 3.71 11.35
C SER A 169 -17.91 3.09 10.32
N GLN A 170 -17.43 2.15 9.50
CA GLN A 170 -18.25 1.48 8.48
C GLN A 170 -19.16 0.39 9.06
N GLN A 171 -18.91 -0.04 10.30
CA GLN A 171 -19.66 -1.10 10.97
C GLN A 171 -20.71 -0.56 11.96
N GLU A 172 -20.63 0.73 12.29
CA GLU A 172 -21.62 1.44 13.12
C GLU A 172 -22.79 2.04 12.29
N SER A 173 -22.73 1.93 10.96
CA SER A 173 -23.68 2.52 10.00
C SER A 173 -24.76 1.55 9.52
#